data_AF-X0PSH9-F1
#
_entry.id   AF-X0PSH9-F1
#
_cell.length_a   1.000
_cell.length_b   1.000
_cell.length_c   1.000
_cell.angle_alpha   90.00
_cell.angle_beta   90.00
_cell.angle_gamma   90.00
#
_symmetry.space_group_name_H-M   'P 1'
#
loop_
_entity.id
_entity.type
_entity.pdbx_description
1 polymer ?
#
loop_
_entity_poly.entity_id
_entity_poly.type
_entity_poly.pdbx_seq_one_letter_code
_entity_poly.pdbx_strand_id
1 'polypeptide(L)'
;MTTAVRSLRVGSALPDPPFEFRDGETPAGFDVEFTRAVAQVLGLGWSLVPYRGTDFNGIFDALAGDEFDCIASGTTVTPERRTRADFCAPYLVSGQSLAVDTSRHPGVRGVDDLGGLTVGVQHGNTSQPIVERLVAEGRAGAIRVYAYDRIGQALDDLSSGGCDAVMKLAPVLTWLVRDRPHVEVVERGISREEIAVAVRTGDHALRERIESAQRTLAADGTLDRLRSRWLGIGEPEGGSY
;
A
#
# COMPACT_ATOMS: atom_id res chain seq x y z
N MET A 1 -39.73 -5.63 12.02
CA MET A 1 -38.64 -4.65 12.10
C MET A 1 -37.42 -5.27 11.43
N THR A 2 -37.05 -4.82 10.25
CA THR A 2 -35.81 -5.23 9.58
C THR A 2 -34.66 -4.63 10.37
N THR A 3 -33.93 -5.45 11.12
CA THR A 3 -32.70 -5.03 11.78
C THR A 3 -31.75 -4.56 10.69
N ALA A 4 -31.35 -3.29 10.70
CA ALA A 4 -30.35 -2.79 9.77
C ALA A 4 -29.08 -3.64 9.95
N VAL A 5 -28.64 -4.31 8.89
CA VAL A 5 -27.40 -5.08 8.92
C VAL A 5 -26.27 -4.09 9.16
N ARG A 6 -25.58 -4.23 10.30
CA ARG A 6 -24.40 -3.40 10.61
C ARG A 6 -23.35 -3.63 9.52
N SER A 7 -22.83 -2.55 8.94
CA SER A 7 -21.78 -2.59 7.91
C SER A 7 -20.40 -2.38 8.54
N LEU A 8 -19.37 -3.05 8.02
CA LEU A 8 -17.97 -2.70 8.24
C LEU A 8 -17.59 -1.58 7.27
N ARG A 9 -17.36 -0.36 7.78
CA ARG A 9 -16.88 0.79 7.00
C ARG A 9 -15.36 0.75 6.93
N VAL A 10 -14.83 0.61 5.73
CA VAL A 10 -13.38 0.47 5.48
C VAL A 10 -12.83 1.74 4.86
N GLY A 11 -12.00 2.47 5.59
CA GLY A 11 -11.24 3.60 5.11
C GLY A 11 -10.12 3.14 4.17
N SER A 12 -10.02 3.77 3.00
CA SER A 12 -9.00 3.41 2.00
C SER A 12 -8.63 4.60 1.13
N ALA A 13 -7.35 4.78 0.84
CA ALA A 13 -6.83 5.90 0.08
C ALA A 13 -6.55 5.48 -1.36
N LEU A 14 -7.48 5.78 -2.27
CA LEU A 14 -7.41 5.31 -3.65
C LEU A 14 -6.76 6.35 -4.59
N PRO A 15 -6.03 5.94 -5.64
CA PRO A 15 -5.69 4.55 -5.99
C PRO A 15 -4.33 4.10 -5.44
N ASP A 16 -4.26 2.85 -4.98
CA ASP A 16 -3.01 2.14 -4.66
C ASP A 16 -3.04 0.66 -5.09
N PRO A 17 -3.10 0.38 -6.41
CA PRO A 17 -3.11 -0.99 -6.86
C PRO A 17 -1.78 -1.69 -6.53
N PRO A 18 -1.78 -2.99 -6.23
CA PRO A 18 -2.92 -3.92 -6.33
C PRO A 18 -3.83 -3.98 -5.09
N PHE A 19 -3.64 -3.12 -4.07
CA PHE A 19 -4.41 -3.19 -2.83
C PHE A 19 -5.82 -2.61 -2.98
N GLU A 20 -5.92 -1.38 -3.48
CA GLU A 20 -7.19 -0.68 -3.69
C GLU A 20 -7.15 0.16 -4.95
N PHE A 21 -8.12 -0.01 -5.83
CA PHE A 21 -8.29 0.86 -6.98
C PHE A 21 -9.73 0.74 -7.47
N ARG A 22 -10.05 1.47 -8.54
CA ARG A 22 -11.33 1.36 -9.23
C ARG A 22 -11.15 0.61 -10.54
N ASP A 23 -11.97 -0.40 -10.76
CA ASP A 23 -12.22 -1.02 -12.07
C ASP A 23 -13.57 -0.50 -12.58
N GLY A 24 -13.51 0.50 -13.47
CA GLY A 24 -14.66 1.35 -13.77
C GLY A 24 -15.20 2.04 -12.52
N GLU A 25 -16.46 1.81 -12.18
CA GLU A 25 -17.10 2.34 -10.96
C GLU A 25 -16.95 1.41 -9.74
N THR A 26 -16.40 0.21 -9.92
CA THR A 26 -16.37 -0.81 -8.88
C THR A 26 -15.02 -0.80 -8.15
N PRO A 27 -15.00 -0.72 -6.80
CA PRO A 27 -13.76 -0.92 -6.07
C PRO A 27 -13.24 -2.35 -6.22
N ALA A 28 -11.95 -2.46 -6.48
CA ALA A 28 -11.21 -3.69 -6.71
C ALA A 28 -9.83 -3.65 -6.01
N GLY A 29 -9.17 -4.81 -5.94
CA GLY A 29 -7.87 -4.98 -5.31
C GLY A 29 -7.91 -5.87 -4.07
N PHE A 30 -6.71 -6.21 -3.59
CA PHE A 30 -6.53 -7.11 -2.45
C PHE A 30 -7.27 -6.64 -1.20
N ASP A 31 -7.08 -5.40 -0.76
CA ASP A 31 -7.66 -4.88 0.49
C ASP A 31 -9.19 -4.78 0.40
N VAL A 32 -9.70 -4.48 -0.80
CA VAL A 32 -11.14 -4.48 -1.09
C VAL A 32 -11.73 -5.88 -0.97
N GLU A 33 -11.14 -6.89 -1.64
CA GLU A 33 -11.66 -8.26 -1.60
C GLU A 33 -11.44 -8.92 -0.24
N PHE A 34 -10.29 -8.68 0.40
CA PHE A 34 -9.97 -9.19 1.73
C PHE A 34 -10.96 -8.67 2.78
N THR A 35 -11.21 -7.36 2.83
CA THR A 35 -12.13 -6.80 3.82
C THR A 35 -13.59 -7.15 3.54
N ARG A 36 -13.98 -7.37 2.28
CA ARG A 36 -15.29 -7.96 1.94
C ARG A 36 -15.43 -9.37 2.50
N ALA A 37 -14.42 -10.22 2.32
CA ALA A 37 -14.41 -11.58 2.86
C ALA A 37 -14.45 -11.57 4.41
N VAL A 38 -13.70 -10.66 5.04
CA VAL A 38 -13.77 -10.45 6.50
C VAL A 38 -15.19 -10.07 6.94
N ALA A 39 -15.83 -9.11 6.27
CA ALA A 39 -17.19 -8.71 6.60
C ALA A 39 -18.19 -9.88 6.47
N GLN A 40 -18.05 -10.72 5.44
CA GLN A 40 -18.86 -11.92 5.26
C GLN A 40 -18.71 -12.92 6.41
N VAL A 41 -17.48 -13.23 6.83
CA VAL A 41 -17.22 -14.11 7.99
C VAL A 41 -17.84 -13.53 9.27
N LEU A 42 -17.84 -12.21 9.41
CA LEU A 42 -18.42 -11.51 10.57
C LEU A 42 -19.94 -11.33 10.51
N GLY A 43 -20.61 -11.74 9.42
CA GLY A 43 -22.04 -11.52 9.22
C GLY A 43 -22.42 -10.03 9.09
N LEU A 44 -21.51 -9.20 8.61
CA LEU A 44 -21.69 -7.76 8.44
C LEU A 44 -21.90 -7.39 6.97
N GLY A 45 -22.57 -6.25 6.74
CA GLY A 45 -22.44 -5.55 5.47
C GLY A 45 -21.02 -5.03 5.27
N TRP A 46 -20.70 -4.57 4.06
CA TRP A 46 -19.39 -3.97 3.76
C TRP A 46 -19.57 -2.70 2.95
N SER A 47 -18.78 -1.68 3.28
CA SER A 47 -18.74 -0.42 2.54
C SER A 47 -17.34 0.19 2.55
N LEU A 48 -16.85 0.61 1.40
CA LEU A 48 -15.61 1.37 1.26
C LEU A 48 -15.87 2.86 1.46
N VAL A 49 -15.03 3.51 2.27
CA VAL A 49 -15.04 4.95 2.51
C VAL A 49 -13.72 5.53 1.97
N PRO A 50 -13.73 6.19 0.79
CA PRO A 50 -12.51 6.73 0.23
C PRO A 50 -11.95 7.89 1.07
N TYR A 51 -10.72 7.76 1.52
CA TYR A 51 -9.94 8.88 2.04
C TYR A 51 -9.54 9.82 0.90
N ARG A 52 -9.62 11.13 1.13
CA ARG A 52 -9.43 12.17 0.10
C ARG A 52 -8.31 13.17 0.42
N GLY A 53 -7.53 12.93 1.47
CA GLY A 53 -6.42 13.82 1.82
C GLY A 53 -5.20 13.61 0.94
N THR A 54 -4.33 14.62 0.93
CA THR A 54 -3.09 14.65 0.14
C THR A 54 -1.87 14.11 0.90
N ASP A 55 -2.01 13.85 2.20
CA ASP A 55 -1.04 13.16 3.05
C ASP A 55 -1.69 11.85 3.53
N PHE A 56 -1.04 10.71 3.27
CA PHE A 56 -1.57 9.42 3.71
C PHE A 56 -1.87 9.40 5.21
N ASN A 57 -1.01 10.01 6.03
CA ASN A 57 -1.12 9.90 7.49
C ASN A 57 -2.39 10.57 8.05
N GLY A 58 -3.07 11.44 7.30
CA GLY A 58 -4.35 11.99 7.75
C GLY A 58 -5.50 10.95 7.78
N ILE A 59 -5.33 9.77 7.17
CA ILE A 59 -6.31 8.68 7.26
C ILE A 59 -6.51 8.18 8.71
N PHE A 60 -5.47 8.28 9.55
CA PHE A 60 -5.56 7.91 10.96
C PHE A 60 -6.36 8.92 11.79
N ASP A 61 -6.39 10.21 11.38
CA ASP A 61 -7.26 11.20 12.02
C ASP A 61 -8.72 10.94 11.65
N ALA A 62 -9.00 10.63 10.39
CA ALA A 62 -10.34 10.25 9.93
C ALA A 62 -10.83 8.97 10.64
N LEU A 63 -9.94 8.01 10.89
CA LEU A 63 -10.23 6.83 11.71
C LEU A 63 -10.61 7.21 13.14
N ALA A 64 -9.82 8.08 13.79
CA ALA A 64 -10.10 8.56 15.14
C ALA A 64 -11.39 9.37 15.23
N GLY A 65 -11.75 10.09 14.15
CA GLY A 65 -12.99 10.85 13.98
C GLY A 65 -14.23 10.01 13.64
N ASP A 66 -14.13 8.68 13.65
CA ASP A 66 -15.23 7.73 13.35
C ASP A 66 -15.85 7.86 11.94
N GLU A 67 -15.07 8.35 10.97
CA GLU A 67 -15.50 8.37 9.56
C GLU A 67 -15.66 6.94 9.00
N PHE A 68 -14.85 6.00 9.51
CA PHE A 68 -14.89 4.57 9.20
C PHE A 68 -14.42 3.74 10.40
N ASP A 69 -14.64 2.43 10.35
CA ASP A 69 -14.39 1.51 11.46
C ASP A 69 -12.95 0.97 11.46
N CYS A 70 -12.37 0.76 10.27
CA CYS A 70 -11.00 0.28 10.10
C CYS A 70 -10.35 0.86 8.85
N ILE A 71 -9.02 0.78 8.75
CA ILE A 71 -8.24 1.11 7.56
C ILE A 71 -7.74 -0.17 6.90
N ALA A 72 -7.96 -0.30 5.59
CA ALA A 72 -7.26 -1.24 4.73
C ALA A 72 -6.86 -0.49 3.45
N SER A 73 -5.57 -0.15 3.36
CA SER A 73 -5.00 0.70 2.32
C SER A 73 -3.50 0.46 2.17
N GLY A 74 -3.09 -0.79 1.95
CA GLY A 74 -1.66 -1.19 1.92
C GLY A 74 -0.89 -0.72 3.16
N THR A 75 -1.55 -0.66 4.32
CA THR A 75 -1.09 0.15 5.45
C THR A 75 0.07 -0.50 6.20
N THR A 76 1.26 0.06 6.03
CA THR A 76 2.45 -0.33 6.81
C THR A 76 2.29 -0.02 8.30
N VAL A 77 2.60 -1.00 9.13
CA VAL A 77 2.75 -0.87 10.58
C VAL A 77 4.08 -0.19 10.91
N THR A 78 4.03 0.96 11.58
CA THR A 78 5.22 1.67 12.08
C THR A 78 5.04 2.08 13.55
N PRO A 79 6.13 2.34 14.29
CA PRO A 79 6.03 2.84 15.67
C PRO A 79 5.17 4.10 15.79
N GLU A 80 5.30 5.03 14.84
CA GLU A 80 4.55 6.29 14.82
C GLU A 80 3.06 6.03 14.60
N ARG A 81 2.71 5.18 13.63
CA ARG A 81 1.32 4.84 13.33
C ARG A 81 0.66 4.04 14.47
N ARG A 82 1.42 3.22 15.21
CA ARG A 82 0.94 2.52 16.42
C ARG A 82 0.51 3.47 17.54
N THR A 83 0.96 4.74 17.53
CA THR A 83 0.46 5.74 18.50
C THR A 83 -0.94 6.25 18.15
N ARG A 84 -1.41 6.01 16.92
CA ARG A 84 -2.65 6.57 16.36
C ARG A 84 -3.73 5.52 16.05
N ALA A 85 -3.35 4.25 16.00
CA ALA A 85 -4.25 3.14 15.74
C ALA A 85 -3.71 1.83 16.33
N ASP A 86 -4.62 0.91 16.63
CA ASP A 86 -4.29 -0.49 16.91
C ASP A 86 -4.27 -1.28 15.60
N PHE A 87 -3.30 -2.19 15.44
CA PHE A 87 -3.16 -2.99 14.23
C PHE A 87 -3.51 -4.46 14.48
N CYS A 88 -4.22 -5.06 13.53
CA CYS A 88 -4.44 -6.51 13.47
C CYS A 88 -3.13 -7.24 13.16
N ALA A 89 -3.15 -8.58 13.23
CA ALA A 89 -2.07 -9.41 12.70
C ALA A 89 -1.80 -9.09 11.22
N PRO A 90 -0.54 -8.97 10.78
CA PRO A 90 -0.23 -8.60 9.41
C PRO A 90 -0.72 -9.64 8.40
N TYR A 91 -1.30 -9.18 7.30
CA TYR A 91 -1.72 -10.03 6.19
C TYR A 91 -0.65 -10.11 5.09
N LEU A 92 0.38 -9.27 5.13
CA LEU A 92 1.49 -9.28 4.18
C LEU A 92 2.76 -8.78 4.86
N VAL A 93 3.89 -9.38 4.52
CA VAL A 93 5.22 -8.81 4.76
C VAL A 93 5.81 -8.46 3.40
N SER A 94 6.25 -7.22 3.24
CA SER A 94 6.78 -6.65 2.00
C SER A 94 7.96 -5.72 2.32
N GLY A 95 8.27 -4.80 1.42
CA GLY A 95 9.30 -3.78 1.57
C GLY A 95 9.19 -2.70 0.51
N GLN A 96 9.89 -1.58 0.73
CA GLN A 96 10.10 -0.59 -0.32
C GLN A 96 10.92 -1.19 -1.47
N SER A 97 10.68 -0.66 -2.65
CA SER A 97 11.35 -0.96 -3.90
C SER A 97 11.63 0.33 -4.65
N LEU A 98 12.57 0.27 -5.59
CA LEU A 98 13.03 1.40 -6.39
C LEU A 98 12.82 1.10 -7.86
N ALA A 99 12.22 2.04 -8.59
CA ALA A 99 12.10 1.97 -10.03
C ALA A 99 12.80 3.16 -10.69
N VAL A 100 13.38 2.92 -11.86
CA VAL A 100 14.04 3.91 -12.71
C VAL A 100 13.61 3.74 -14.16
N ASP A 101 13.78 4.78 -14.96
CA ASP A 101 13.79 4.65 -16.41
C ASP A 101 15.19 4.16 -16.85
N THR A 102 15.29 2.88 -17.24
CA THR A 102 16.55 2.22 -17.60
C THR A 102 17.15 2.73 -18.91
N SER A 103 16.39 3.44 -19.75
CA SER A 103 16.92 4.09 -20.94
C SER A 103 17.75 5.32 -20.60
N ARG A 104 17.35 6.06 -19.55
CA ARG A 104 18.06 7.25 -19.06
C ARG A 104 19.10 6.90 -18.00
N HIS A 105 18.83 5.88 -17.18
CA HIS A 105 19.65 5.47 -16.04
C HIS A 105 20.06 3.98 -16.11
N PRO A 106 20.75 3.52 -17.18
CA PRO A 106 21.09 2.10 -17.37
C PRO A 106 22.06 1.54 -16.32
N GLY A 107 22.74 2.41 -15.57
CA GLY A 107 23.69 2.04 -14.51
C GLY A 107 23.09 1.92 -13.12
N VAL A 108 21.86 2.40 -12.89
CA VAL A 108 21.25 2.39 -11.55
C VAL A 108 20.68 1.01 -11.25
N ARG A 109 21.24 0.34 -10.24
CA ARG A 109 20.81 -0.99 -9.79
C ARG A 109 20.15 -0.96 -8.42
N GLY A 110 20.25 0.13 -7.69
CA GLY A 110 19.63 0.28 -6.38
C GLY A 110 19.95 1.60 -5.70
N VAL A 111 19.66 1.67 -4.41
CA VAL A 111 19.81 2.87 -3.57
C VAL A 111 21.26 3.36 -3.47
N ASP A 112 22.23 2.50 -3.72
CA ASP A 112 23.66 2.84 -3.71
C ASP A 112 24.09 3.64 -4.95
N ASP A 113 23.31 3.63 -6.03
CA ASP A 113 23.60 4.33 -7.28
C ASP A 113 22.82 5.65 -7.42
N LEU A 114 22.20 6.14 -6.34
CA LEU A 114 21.33 7.33 -6.37
C LEU A 114 22.06 8.67 -6.25
N GLY A 115 23.40 8.66 -6.18
CA GLY A 115 24.21 9.87 -5.98
C GLY A 115 23.88 10.97 -7.01
N GLY A 116 23.38 12.11 -6.53
CA GLY A 116 22.97 13.24 -7.40
C GLY A 116 21.61 13.10 -8.09
N LEU A 117 20.93 11.95 -7.96
CA LEU A 117 19.63 11.70 -8.57
C LEU A 117 18.46 12.22 -7.71
N THR A 118 17.37 12.59 -8.38
CA THR A 118 16.11 13.01 -7.72
C THR A 118 15.17 11.82 -7.56
N VAL A 119 14.79 11.52 -6.32
CA VAL A 119 13.90 10.39 -6.01
C VAL A 119 12.51 10.88 -5.64
N GLY A 120 11.50 10.39 -6.37
CA GLY A 120 10.09 10.64 -6.15
C GLY A 120 9.50 9.74 -5.06
N VAL A 121 8.74 10.34 -4.15
CA VAL A 121 7.95 9.63 -3.12
C VAL A 121 6.60 10.30 -2.93
N GLN A 122 5.66 9.62 -2.29
CA GLN A 122 4.39 10.23 -1.92
C GLN A 122 4.36 10.66 -0.46
N HIS A 123 3.70 11.78 -0.20
CA HIS A 123 3.55 12.36 1.12
C HIS A 123 2.91 11.37 2.09
N GLY A 124 3.63 11.08 3.17
CA GLY A 124 3.12 10.26 4.27
C GLY A 124 3.33 8.76 4.09
N ASN A 125 3.91 8.34 2.98
CA ASN A 125 4.36 6.96 2.79
C ASN A 125 5.67 6.69 3.50
N THR A 126 5.92 5.42 3.81
CA THR A 126 7.15 4.94 4.46
C THR A 126 8.40 5.07 3.60
N SER A 127 8.27 5.26 2.28
CA SER A 127 9.40 5.61 1.41
C SER A 127 9.95 7.01 1.65
N GLN A 128 9.12 7.96 2.10
CA GLN A 128 9.54 9.35 2.32
C GLN A 128 10.70 9.46 3.32
N PRO A 129 10.59 8.97 4.58
CA PRO A 129 11.71 9.06 5.53
C PRO A 129 12.95 8.29 5.09
N ILE A 130 12.82 7.23 4.27
CA ILE A 130 13.97 6.51 3.71
C ILE A 130 14.73 7.41 2.75
N VAL A 131 14.03 8.06 1.81
CA VAL A 131 14.65 8.94 0.83
C VAL A 131 15.19 10.21 1.48
N GLU A 132 14.49 10.80 2.45
CA GLU A 132 14.99 11.92 3.25
C GLU A 132 16.34 11.58 3.90
N ARG A 133 16.46 10.36 4.45
CA ARG A 133 17.72 9.88 5.04
C ARG A 133 18.82 9.73 3.98
N LEU A 134 18.52 9.14 2.82
CA LEU A 134 19.49 9.00 1.72
C LEU A 134 20.01 10.35 1.23
N VAL A 135 19.16 11.37 1.12
CA VAL A 135 19.56 12.74 0.77
C VAL A 135 20.43 13.35 1.86
N ALA A 136 20.05 13.21 3.14
CA ALA A 136 20.84 13.72 4.26
C ALA A 136 22.22 13.06 4.37
N GLU A 137 22.33 11.79 3.99
CA GLU A 137 23.58 11.03 3.90
C GLU A 137 24.41 11.35 2.63
N GLY A 138 23.90 12.18 1.71
CA GLY A 138 24.55 12.48 0.44
C GLY A 138 24.55 11.32 -0.57
N ARG A 139 23.74 10.29 -0.33
CA ARG A 139 23.57 9.10 -1.18
C ARG A 139 22.50 9.27 -2.24
N ALA A 140 21.65 10.29 -2.11
CA ALA A 140 20.73 10.78 -3.13
C ALA A 140 20.89 12.29 -3.32
N GLY A 141 20.56 12.80 -4.51
CA GLY A 141 20.66 14.24 -4.81
C GLY A 141 19.53 15.06 -4.20
N ALA A 142 18.28 14.65 -4.44
CA ALA A 142 17.11 15.36 -3.94
C ALA A 142 15.92 14.43 -3.75
N ILE A 143 14.98 14.86 -2.91
CA ILE A 143 13.66 14.25 -2.77
C ILE A 143 12.62 15.10 -3.49
N ARG A 144 11.71 14.45 -4.22
CA ARG A 144 10.52 15.09 -4.79
C ARG A 144 9.28 14.44 -4.17
N VAL A 145 8.55 15.22 -3.38
CA VAL A 145 7.36 14.74 -2.67
C VAL A 145 6.11 15.07 -3.46
N TYR A 146 5.34 14.05 -3.82
CA TYR A 146 4.04 14.17 -4.47
C TYR A 146 2.93 14.01 -3.44
N ALA A 147 1.78 14.67 -3.67
CA ALA A 147 0.59 14.36 -2.88
C ALA A 147 0.20 12.88 -3.03
N TYR A 148 -0.46 12.31 -2.01
CA TYR A 148 -0.81 10.90 -1.98
C TYR A 148 -1.74 10.47 -3.14
N ASP A 149 -2.60 11.35 -3.64
CA ASP A 149 -3.45 11.07 -4.80
C ASP A 149 -2.72 11.25 -6.16
N ARG A 150 -1.42 11.54 -6.15
CA ARG A 150 -0.61 11.88 -7.34
C ARG A 150 0.46 10.86 -7.71
N ILE A 151 0.27 9.57 -7.40
CA ILE A 151 1.22 8.52 -7.81
C ILE A 151 1.40 8.44 -9.34
N GLY A 152 0.32 8.64 -10.10
CA GLY A 152 0.39 8.67 -11.57
C GLY A 152 1.33 9.76 -12.08
N GLN A 153 1.24 10.96 -11.50
CA GLN A 153 2.13 12.07 -11.83
C GLN A 153 3.59 11.75 -11.49
N ALA A 154 3.86 11.07 -10.37
CA ALA A 154 5.22 10.66 -10.03
C ALA A 154 5.84 9.73 -11.09
N LEU A 155 5.04 8.82 -11.66
CA LEU A 155 5.50 7.90 -12.70
C LEU A 155 5.59 8.56 -14.08
N ASP A 156 4.77 9.57 -14.37
CA ASP A 156 4.88 10.39 -15.58
C ASP A 156 6.14 11.26 -15.52
N ASP A 157 6.42 11.85 -14.36
CA ASP A 157 7.67 12.56 -14.10
C ASP A 157 8.86 11.60 -14.16
N LEU A 158 8.73 10.34 -13.71
CA LEU A 158 9.76 9.33 -13.93
C LEU A 158 9.95 9.00 -15.41
N SER A 159 8.90 8.98 -16.23
CA SER A 159 9.04 8.65 -17.65
C SER A 159 9.60 9.84 -18.47
N SER A 160 9.33 11.07 -18.03
CA SER A 160 9.73 12.29 -18.71
C SER A 160 11.02 12.94 -18.18
N GLY A 161 11.57 12.42 -17.08
CA GLY A 161 12.77 12.97 -16.43
C GLY A 161 12.52 14.12 -15.45
N GLY A 162 11.28 14.33 -15.00
CA GLY A 162 10.95 15.17 -13.85
C GLY A 162 11.44 14.61 -12.50
N CYS A 163 11.68 13.29 -12.45
CA CYS A 163 12.52 12.63 -11.45
C CYS A 163 13.27 11.44 -12.07
N ASP A 164 14.26 10.93 -11.36
CA ASP A 164 15.19 9.90 -11.84
C ASP A 164 14.84 8.51 -11.34
N ALA A 165 14.25 8.44 -10.15
CA ALA A 165 13.75 7.22 -9.55
C ALA A 165 12.44 7.47 -8.79
N VAL A 166 11.63 6.43 -8.59
CA VAL A 166 10.48 6.44 -7.68
C VAL A 166 10.63 5.32 -6.69
N MET A 167 10.42 5.62 -5.39
CA MET A 167 10.42 4.62 -4.33
C MET A 167 9.02 4.38 -3.79
N LYS A 168 8.56 3.12 -3.84
CA LYS A 168 7.29 2.68 -3.29
C LYS A 168 7.29 1.20 -2.90
N LEU A 169 6.31 0.77 -2.12
CA LEU A 169 6.14 -0.63 -1.71
C LEU A 169 6.13 -1.56 -2.93
N ALA A 170 6.83 -2.69 -2.85
CA ALA A 170 7.11 -3.54 -4.00
C ALA A 170 5.89 -4.02 -4.80
N PRO A 171 4.78 -4.48 -4.19
CA PRO A 171 3.58 -4.88 -4.95
C PRO A 171 3.02 -3.72 -5.77
N VAL A 172 2.99 -2.53 -5.18
CA VAL A 172 2.46 -1.33 -5.82
C VAL A 172 3.34 -0.91 -6.98
N LEU A 173 4.65 -0.77 -6.75
CA LEU A 173 5.55 -0.30 -7.79
C LEU A 173 5.60 -1.28 -8.96
N THR A 174 5.61 -2.60 -8.69
CA THR A 174 5.55 -3.64 -9.72
C THR A 174 4.30 -3.50 -10.58
N TRP A 175 3.14 -3.31 -9.96
CA TRP A 175 1.89 -3.15 -10.68
C TRP A 175 1.90 -1.90 -11.56
N LEU A 176 2.38 -0.78 -11.03
CA LEU A 176 2.30 0.53 -11.68
C LEU A 176 3.24 0.71 -12.87
N VAL A 177 4.35 -0.03 -12.90
CA VAL A 177 5.36 0.08 -13.98
C VAL A 177 5.16 -0.96 -15.09
N ARG A 178 4.31 -1.98 -14.91
CA ARG A 178 4.17 -3.10 -15.85
C ARG A 178 3.86 -2.70 -17.29
N ASP A 179 3.13 -1.60 -17.47
CA ASP A 179 2.68 -1.08 -18.76
C ASP A 179 3.49 0.16 -19.19
N ARG A 180 4.60 0.45 -18.52
CA ARG A 180 5.48 1.59 -18.80
C ARG A 180 6.79 1.12 -19.46
N PRO A 181 6.99 1.40 -20.75
CA PRO A 181 8.24 1.06 -21.43
C PRO A 181 9.45 1.65 -20.71
N HIS A 182 10.53 0.87 -20.61
CA HIS A 182 11.80 1.25 -19.99
C HIS A 182 11.78 1.54 -18.49
N VAL A 183 10.61 1.59 -17.84
CA VAL A 183 10.54 1.77 -16.39
C VAL A 183 10.58 0.41 -15.71
N GLU A 184 11.65 0.15 -14.96
CA GLU A 184 11.88 -1.14 -14.32
C GLU A 184 12.08 -0.97 -12.81
N VAL A 185 11.58 -1.94 -12.03
CA VAL A 185 11.94 -2.08 -10.62
C VAL A 185 13.33 -2.69 -10.52
N VAL A 186 14.33 -1.89 -10.13
CA VAL A 186 15.74 -2.30 -10.09
C VAL A 186 16.17 -2.86 -8.74
N GLU A 187 15.46 -2.52 -7.66
CA GLU A 187 15.73 -3.05 -6.32
C GLU A 187 14.43 -3.29 -5.55
N ARG A 188 14.41 -4.37 -4.76
CA ARG A 188 13.31 -4.74 -3.84
C ARG A 188 13.89 -5.05 -2.47
N GLY A 189 13.08 -4.94 -1.42
CA GLY A 189 13.50 -5.31 -0.07
C GLY A 189 14.41 -4.26 0.60
N ILE A 190 14.31 -3.00 0.16
CA ILE A 190 15.02 -1.85 0.75
C ILE A 190 14.64 -1.67 2.23
N SER A 191 13.42 -2.07 2.57
CA SER A 191 12.91 -2.18 3.93
C SER A 191 12.21 -3.53 4.12
N ARG A 192 11.92 -3.89 5.38
CA ARG A 192 10.98 -4.96 5.74
C ARG A 192 9.78 -4.35 6.44
N GLU A 193 8.61 -4.47 5.83
CA GLU A 193 7.39 -3.80 6.24
C GLU A 193 6.26 -4.80 6.43
N GLU A 194 5.59 -4.70 7.58
CA GLU A 194 4.38 -5.46 7.88
C GLU A 194 3.17 -4.64 7.48
N ILE A 195 2.27 -5.24 6.69
CA ILE A 195 1.06 -4.60 6.21
C ILE A 195 -0.14 -5.23 6.92
N ALA A 196 -0.98 -4.39 7.53
CA ALA A 196 -2.06 -4.84 8.39
C ALA A 196 -3.27 -3.91 8.35
N VAL A 197 -4.43 -4.44 8.73
CA VAL A 197 -5.63 -3.65 9.00
C VAL A 197 -5.45 -2.87 10.29
N ALA A 198 -5.71 -1.57 10.25
CA ALA A 198 -5.74 -0.72 11.44
C ALA A 198 -7.18 -0.49 11.92
N VAL A 199 -7.37 -0.44 13.23
CA VAL A 199 -8.62 -0.02 13.90
C VAL A 199 -8.30 1.10 14.89
N ARG A 200 -9.31 1.83 15.36
CA ARG A 200 -9.11 2.87 16.37
C ARG A 200 -8.38 2.32 17.60
N THR A 201 -7.51 3.13 18.18
CA THR A 201 -6.85 2.83 19.46
C THR A 201 -7.89 2.44 20.51
N GLY A 202 -7.70 1.27 21.13
CA GLY A 202 -8.61 0.75 22.17
C GLY A 202 -9.82 -0.01 21.66
N ASP A 203 -10.07 -0.08 20.34
CA ASP A 203 -11.14 -0.92 19.75
C ASP A 203 -10.70 -2.39 19.64
N HIS A 204 -10.35 -2.97 20.79
CA HIS A 204 -9.87 -4.35 20.88
C HIS A 204 -10.91 -5.36 20.41
N ALA A 205 -12.20 -5.06 20.63
CA ALA A 205 -13.30 -5.92 20.20
C ALA A 205 -13.37 -6.03 18.68
N LEU A 206 -13.26 -4.92 17.93
CA LEU A 206 -13.22 -4.97 16.48
C LEU A 206 -11.93 -5.65 15.98
N ARG A 207 -10.78 -5.30 16.56
CA ARG A 207 -9.49 -5.92 16.21
C ARG A 207 -9.54 -7.44 16.32
N GLU A 208 -9.98 -7.97 17.45
CA GLU A 208 -10.03 -9.42 17.71
C GLU A 208 -11.01 -10.14 16.76
N ARG A 209 -12.13 -9.50 16.43
CA ARG A 209 -13.08 -10.02 15.44
C ARG A 209 -12.46 -10.10 14.05
N ILE A 210 -11.79 -9.03 13.59
CA ILE A 210 -11.10 -9.01 12.30
C ILE A 210 -9.99 -10.06 12.27
N GLU A 211 -9.18 -10.17 13.33
CA GLU A 211 -8.13 -11.20 13.43
C GLU A 211 -8.69 -12.62 13.41
N SER A 212 -9.85 -12.86 14.05
CA SER A 212 -10.53 -14.16 14.00
C SER A 212 -11.02 -14.50 12.60
N ALA A 213 -11.61 -13.52 11.90
CA ALA A 213 -12.01 -13.68 10.51
C ALA A 213 -10.79 -13.94 9.60
N GLN A 214 -9.71 -13.20 9.79
CA GLN A 214 -8.45 -13.40 9.04
C GLN A 214 -7.87 -14.80 9.26
N ARG A 215 -7.90 -15.34 10.49
CA ARG A 215 -7.51 -16.73 10.76
C ARG A 215 -8.41 -17.75 10.03
N THR A 216 -9.71 -17.49 9.96
CA THR A 216 -10.67 -18.34 9.23
C THR A 216 -10.36 -18.35 7.73
N LEU A 217 -10.15 -17.17 7.14
CA LEU A 217 -9.79 -17.01 5.72
C LEU A 217 -8.42 -17.59 5.38
N ALA A 218 -7.48 -17.60 6.33
CA ALA A 218 -6.22 -18.29 6.17
C ALA A 218 -6.41 -19.82 6.19
N ALA A 219 -7.21 -20.34 7.13
CA ALA A 219 -7.44 -21.77 7.28
C ALA A 219 -8.21 -22.40 6.10
N ASP A 220 -9.11 -21.65 5.45
CA ASP A 220 -9.87 -22.12 4.28
C ASP A 220 -9.19 -21.82 2.92
N GLY A 221 -7.98 -21.24 2.96
CA GLY A 221 -7.16 -20.89 1.79
C GLY A 221 -7.66 -19.68 1.00
N THR A 222 -8.71 -18.97 1.45
CA THR A 222 -9.18 -17.74 0.80
C THR A 222 -8.12 -16.65 0.80
N LEU A 223 -7.43 -16.45 1.94
CA LEU A 223 -6.39 -15.44 2.05
C LEU A 223 -5.24 -15.70 1.08
N ASP A 224 -4.83 -16.96 0.92
CA ASP A 224 -3.75 -17.32 0.00
C ASP A 224 -4.18 -17.14 -1.47
N ARG A 225 -5.40 -17.52 -1.84
CA ARG A 225 -5.93 -17.23 -3.19
C ARG A 225 -5.96 -15.75 -3.51
N LEU A 226 -6.35 -14.91 -2.54
CA LEU A 226 -6.33 -13.45 -2.72
C LEU A 226 -4.91 -12.91 -2.88
N ARG A 227 -3.96 -13.40 -2.07
CA ARG A 227 -2.54 -13.02 -2.18
C ARG A 227 -1.94 -13.43 -3.52
N SER A 228 -2.23 -14.64 -4.02
CA SER A 228 -1.75 -15.08 -5.33
C SER A 228 -2.34 -14.22 -6.44
N ARG A 229 -3.66 -14.00 -6.44
CA ARG A 229 -4.36 -13.23 -7.46
C ARG A 229 -3.86 -11.78 -7.58
N TRP A 230 -3.64 -11.12 -6.44
CA TRP A 230 -3.39 -9.68 -6.43
C TRP A 230 -1.93 -9.30 -6.22
N LEU A 231 -1.18 -10.10 -5.45
CA LEU A 231 0.18 -9.76 -5.02
C LEU A 231 1.25 -10.64 -5.68
N GLY A 232 0.86 -11.63 -6.50
CA GLY A 232 1.78 -12.59 -7.11
C GLY A 232 2.45 -13.52 -6.09
N ILE A 233 1.88 -13.67 -4.89
CA ILE A 233 2.45 -14.49 -3.82
C ILE A 233 1.83 -15.89 -3.88
N GLY A 234 2.65 -16.91 -4.12
CA GLY A 234 2.23 -18.32 -4.11
C GLY A 234 2.22 -19.03 -5.46
N GLU A 235 2.51 -18.32 -6.56
CA GLU A 235 2.99 -18.99 -7.79
C GLU A 235 4.53 -19.09 -7.72
N PRO A 236 5.13 -20.28 -7.94
CA PRO A 236 6.56 -20.34 -8.18
C PRO A 236 6.87 -19.54 -9.46
N GLU A 237 7.97 -18.78 -9.46
CA GLU A 237 8.51 -18.15 -10.67
C GLU A 237 8.70 -19.25 -11.75
N GLY A 238 7.76 -19.34 -12.69
CA GLY A 238 7.70 -20.46 -13.62
C GLY A 238 6.40 -20.49 -14.41
N GLY A 239 6.18 -19.51 -15.28
CA GLY A 239 5.03 -19.46 -16.17
C GLY A 239 5.25 -18.52 -17.34
N SER A 240 6.02 -18.98 -18.31
CA SER A 240 6.16 -18.38 -19.64
C SER A 240 4.83 -18.38 -20.40
N TYR A 241 4.47 -17.26 -21.00
CA TYR A 241 3.79 -17.17 -22.31
C TYR A 241 4.22 -15.89 -23.04
#